data_AF-A0A0C3C4J3-F1
#
_entry.id   AF-A0A0C3C4J3-F1
#
_cell.length_a   1.000
_cell.length_b   1.000
_cell.length_c   1.000
_cell.angle_alpha   90.00
_cell.angle_beta   90.00
_cell.angle_gamma   90.00
#
_symmetry.space_group_name_H-M   'P 1'
#
loop_
_entity.id
_entity.type
_entity.pdbx_description
1 polymer ?
#
loop_
_entity_poly.entity_id
_entity_poly.type
_entity_poly.pdbx_seq_one_letter_code
_entity_poly.pdbx_strand_id
1 'polypeptide(L)' 'YASLQALHHSLPAFSPIVPTALLPFVAALFLVPTFILAFYFSTLPKDKFALREPLVALLASVLGGFGVVALFCSAGVYV' A
#
# COMPACT_ATOMS: atom_id res chain seq x y z
N TYR A 1 15.69 -35.42 -1.35
CA TYR A 1 14.22 -35.27 -1.31
C TYR A 1 13.65 -35.61 0.07
N ALA A 2 13.90 -36.82 0.60
CA ALA A 2 13.39 -37.23 1.93
C ALA A 2 13.76 -36.28 3.09
N SER A 3 14.99 -35.76 3.11
CA SER A 3 15.46 -34.80 4.12
C SER A 3 14.75 -33.44 4.04
N LEU A 4 14.43 -32.96 2.84
CA LEU A 4 13.70 -31.69 2.64
C LEU A 4 12.23 -31.83 3.03
N GLN A 5 11.62 -32.98 2.77
CA GLN A 5 10.24 -33.26 3.16
C GLN A 5 10.09 -33.33 4.68
N ALA A 6 11.00 -34.02 5.37
CA ALA A 6 11.02 -34.07 6.82
C ALA A 6 11.19 -32.66 7.44
N LEU A 7 12.06 -31.83 6.85
CA LEU A 7 12.24 -30.44 7.26
C LEU A 7 10.95 -29.63 7.01
N HIS A 8 10.35 -29.71 5.84
CA HIS A 8 9.11 -28.97 5.51
C HIS A 8 7.96 -29.30 6.47
N HIS A 9 7.79 -30.57 6.85
CA HIS A 9 6.76 -30.97 7.83
C HIS A 9 7.04 -30.48 9.25
N SER A 10 8.29 -30.17 9.59
CA SER A 10 8.66 -29.66 10.91
C SER A 10 8.45 -28.15 11.07
N LEU A 11 8.27 -27.41 9.96
CA LEU A 11 8.04 -25.97 10.01
C LEU A 11 6.56 -25.64 10.26
N PRO A 12 6.28 -24.54 10.97
CA PRO A 12 4.90 -24.06 11.16
C PRO A 12 4.30 -23.61 9.82
N ALA A 13 2.97 -23.69 9.74
CA ALA A 13 2.23 -23.14 8.61
C ALA A 13 2.47 -21.64 8.47
N PHE A 14 2.53 -21.18 7.22
CA PHE A 14 2.68 -19.76 6.91
C PHE A 14 1.50 -18.96 7.45
N SER A 15 1.79 -17.97 8.31
CA SER A 15 0.82 -16.99 8.77
C SER A 15 1.15 -15.65 8.12
N PRO A 16 0.26 -15.08 7.29
CA PRO A 16 0.50 -13.78 6.66
C PRO A 16 0.56 -12.67 7.72
N ILE A 17 1.46 -11.72 7.53
CA ILE A 17 1.59 -10.53 8.40
C ILE A 17 0.31 -9.69 8.37
N VAL A 18 -0.36 -9.62 7.21
CA VAL A 18 -1.61 -8.88 7.03
C VAL A 18 -2.74 -9.86 6.70
N PRO A 19 -3.76 -10.01 7.57
CA PRO A 19 -4.94 -10.81 7.27
C PRO A 19 -5.67 -10.29 6.03
N THR A 20 -6.08 -11.20 5.14
CA THR A 20 -6.75 -10.84 3.88
C THR A 20 -8.07 -10.09 4.08
N ALA A 21 -8.77 -10.37 5.19
CA ALA A 21 -10.01 -9.67 5.56
C ALA A 21 -9.81 -8.17 5.85
N LEU A 22 -8.59 -7.75 6.21
CA LEU A 22 -8.29 -6.34 6.54
C LEU A 22 -7.78 -5.54 5.33
N LEU A 23 -7.34 -6.22 4.25
CA LEU A 23 -6.84 -5.59 3.03
C LEU A 23 -7.76 -4.50 2.45
N PRO A 24 -9.09 -4.68 2.31
CA PRO A 24 -9.95 -3.63 1.74
C PRO A 24 -10.01 -2.37 2.61
N PHE A 25 -9.98 -2.52 3.94
CA PHE A 25 -9.97 -1.39 4.87
C PHE A 25 -8.62 -0.64 4.83
N VAL A 26 -7.52 -1.39 4.72
CA VAL A 26 -6.17 -0.82 4.55
C VAL A 26 -6.07 -0.06 3.22
N ALA A 27 -6.61 -0.63 2.13
CA ALA A 27 -6.66 0.03 0.84
C ALA A 27 -7.44 1.35 0.90
N ALA A 28 -8.63 1.35 1.52
CA ALA A 28 -9.42 2.57 1.71
C ALA A 28 -8.68 3.62 2.55
N LEU A 29 -8.05 3.20 3.64
CA LEU A 29 -7.31 4.08 4.55
C LEU A 29 -6.13 4.79 3.85
N PHE A 30 -5.47 4.14 2.89
CA PHE A 30 -4.38 4.75 2.13
C PHE A 30 -4.85 5.50 0.88
N LEU A 31 -5.86 5.03 0.16
CA LEU A 31 -6.31 5.65 -1.08
C LEU A 31 -7.14 6.92 -0.86
N VAL A 32 -8.01 6.97 0.15
CA VAL A 32 -8.80 8.18 0.45
C VAL A 32 -7.92 9.43 0.66
N PRO A 33 -6.92 9.42 1.56
CA PRO A 33 -6.03 10.56 1.72
C PRO A 33 -5.17 10.82 0.49
N THR A 34 -4.82 9.79 -0.30
CA THR A 34 -4.11 9.97 -1.57
C THR A 34 -4.94 10.82 -2.55
N PHE A 35 -6.23 10.52 -2.70
CA PHE A 35 -7.11 11.32 -3.55
C PHE A 35 -7.25 12.75 -3.02
N ILE A 36 -7.41 12.94 -1.71
CA ILE A 36 -7.48 14.27 -1.10
C ILE A 36 -6.19 15.06 -1.35
N LEU A 37 -5.02 14.44 -1.18
CA LEU A 37 -3.73 15.08 -1.44
C LEU A 37 -3.54 15.40 -2.92
N ALA A 38 -3.99 14.53 -3.83
CA ALA A 38 -3.94 14.79 -5.26
C ALA A 38 -4.83 15.98 -5.66
N PHE A 39 -6.04 16.08 -5.09
CA PHE A 39 -6.90 17.25 -5.25
C PHE A 39 -6.25 18.51 -4.67
N TYR A 40 -5.67 18.42 -3.47
CA TYR A 40 -4.97 19.54 -2.83
C TYR A 40 -3.77 20.02 -3.64
N PHE A 41 -2.99 19.09 -4.21
CA PHE A 41 -1.87 19.42 -5.10
C PHE A 41 -2.33 20.16 -6.36
N SER A 42 -3.48 19.76 -6.93
CA SER A 42 -4.04 20.40 -8.14
C SER A 42 -4.55 21.83 -7.88
N THR A 43 -5.01 22.12 -6.66
CA THR A 43 -5.53 23.45 -6.28
C THR A 43 -4.48 24.38 -5.68
N LEU A 44 -3.23 23.92 -5.54
CA LEU A 44 -2.16 24.67 -4.90
C LEU A 44 -1.71 25.84 -5.80
N PRO A 45 -1.73 27.10 -5.30
CA PRO A 45 -1.20 28.23 -6.05
C PRO A 45 0.29 28.04 -6.29
N LYS A 46 0.74 28.23 -7.54
CA LYS A 46 2.17 28.15 -7.87
C LYS A 46 2.93 29.29 -7.21
N ASP A 47 3.56 29.00 -6.08
CA ASP A 47 4.38 29.96 -5.35
C ASP A 47 5.86 29.84 -5.73
N LYS A 48 6.60 30.96 -5.65
CA LYS A 48 8.01 31.05 -6.09
C LYS A 48 8.98 30.19 -5.26
N PHE A 49 8.57 29.73 -4.08
CA PHE A 49 9.30 28.81 -3.21
C PHE A 49 8.44 27.59 -2.88
N ALA A 50 8.24 26.72 -3.87
CA ALA A 50 7.34 25.58 -3.80
C ALA A 50 7.91 24.37 -3.06
N LEU A 51 8.38 24.52 -1.81
CA LEU A 51 8.81 23.36 -0.99
C LEU A 51 7.64 22.42 -0.62
N ARG A 52 6.40 22.91 -0.68
CA ARG A 52 5.20 22.14 -0.34
C ARG A 52 4.78 21.19 -1.47
N GLU A 53 5.02 21.56 -2.73
CA GLU A 53 4.70 20.72 -3.89
C GLU A 53 5.40 19.34 -3.86
N PRO A 54 6.73 19.24 -3.72
CA PRO A 54 7.40 17.93 -3.70
C PRO A 54 7.05 17.14 -2.45
N LEU A 55 6.79 17.80 -1.32
CA LEU A 55 6.46 17.13 -0.06
C LEU A 55 5.08 16.48 -0.12
N VAL A 56 4.09 17.20 -0.65
CA VAL A 56 2.74 16.68 -0.92
C VAL A 56 2.80 15.57 -1.96
N ALA A 57 3.57 15.74 -3.04
CA ALA A 57 3.71 14.73 -4.08
C ALA A 57 4.35 13.43 -3.56
N LEU A 58 5.39 13.53 -2.71
CA LEU A 58 6.03 12.38 -2.09
C LEU A 58 5.09 11.64 -1.14
N LEU A 59 4.37 12.36 -0.28
CA LEU A 59 3.36 11.75 0.59
C LEU A 59 2.27 11.06 -0.23
N ALA A 60 1.73 11.73 -1.25
CA ALA A 60 0.72 11.15 -2.14
C ALA A 60 1.25 9.90 -2.87
N SER A 61 2.52 9.90 -3.29
CA SER A 61 3.14 8.76 -3.97
C SER A 61 3.28 7.55 -3.06
N VAL A 62 3.76 7.74 -1.82
CA VAL A 62 3.90 6.65 -0.85
C VAL A 62 2.54 6.07 -0.49
N LEU A 63 1.58 6.93 -0.10
CA LEU A 63 0.24 6.47 0.27
C LEU A 63 -0.48 5.82 -0.93
N GLY A 64 -0.33 6.37 -2.13
CA GLY A 64 -0.91 5.82 -3.35
C GLY A 64 -0.34 4.45 -3.69
N GLY A 65 0.98 4.28 -3.61
CA GLY A 65 1.65 3.00 -3.87
C GLY A 65 1.15 1.89 -2.93
N PHE A 66 1.19 2.11 -1.62
CA PHE A 66 0.69 1.14 -0.64
C PHE A 66 -0.81 0.88 -0.80
N GLY A 67 -1.60 1.91 -1.09
CA GLY A 67 -3.04 1.80 -1.31
C GLY A 67 -3.40 0.95 -2.54
N VAL A 68 -2.69 1.12 -3.65
CA VAL A 68 -2.93 0.33 -4.88
C VAL A 68 -2.55 -1.13 -4.67
N VAL A 69 -1.40 -1.43 -4.05
CA VAL A 69 -1.02 -2.82 -3.76
C VAL A 69 -2.08 -3.49 -2.86
N ALA A 70 -2.52 -2.82 -1.80
CA ALA A 70 -3.56 -3.34 -0.92
C ALA A 70 -4.90 -3.55 -1.66
N LEU A 71 -5.27 -2.64 -2.56
CA LEU A 71 -6.48 -2.77 -3.39
C LEU A 71 -6.41 -3.99 -4.30
N PHE A 72 -5.30 -4.18 -5.01
CA PHE A 72 -5.12 -5.30 -5.94
C PHE A 72 -5.12 -6.65 -5.20
N CYS A 73 -4.43 -6.72 -4.05
CA CYS A 73 -4.48 -7.89 -3.17
C CYS A 73 -5.90 -8.15 -2.63
N SER A 74 -6.70 -7.10 -2.38
CA SER A 74 -8.10 -7.24 -1.95
C SER A 74 -9.02 -7.75 -3.08
N ALA A 75 -8.72 -7.39 -4.34
CA ALA A 75 -9.46 -7.83 -5.53
C ALA A 75 -9.14 -9.27 -5.94
N GLY A 76 -8.21 -9.95 -5.23
CA GLY A 76 -7.79 -11.31 -5.53
C GLY A 76 -6.73 -11.41 -6.63
N VAL A 77 -6.16 -10.28 -7.05
CA VAL A 77 -4.94 -10.24 -7.88
C VAL A 77 -3.76 -10.36 -6.92
N TYR A 78 -3.47 -11.58 -6.49
CA TYR A 78 -2.34 -11.87 -5.61
C TYR A 78 -1.03 -11.70 -6.41
N VAL A 79 -0.23 -10.71 -6.01
CA VAL A 79 1.16 -10.51 -6.48
C VAL A 79 2.09 -11.37 -5.63
#